data_AF-A0A2R6J436-F1
#
_entry.id   AF-A0A2R6J436-F1
#
_cell.length_a   1.000
_cell.length_b   1.000
_cell.length_c   1.000
_cell.angle_alpha   90.00
_cell.angle_beta   90.00
_cell.angle_gamma   90.00
#
_symmetry.space_group_name_H-M   'P 1'
#
loop_
_entity.id
_entity.type
_entity.pdbx_description
1 polymer ?
#
loop_
_entity_poly.entity_id
_entity_poly.type
_entity_poly.pdbx_seq_one_letter_code
_entity_poly.pdbx_strand_id
1 'polypeptide(L)'
;MTNPSDIPEKTRRTREWVDETFAGDYDTEPPGVGWADPEPFRWPVTREEALAALEDFCEHRLVEFGPYQDAMVSDEPTMNHALLSGAMNVGLLHPREVIERVVDAAKADPDVPLS
;
A
#
# COMPACT_ATOMS: atom_id res chain seq x y z
N MET A 1 25.13 -30.47 11.48
CA MET A 1 23.76 -31.01 11.32
C MET A 1 23.20 -31.19 12.72
N THR A 2 22.27 -30.35 13.14
CA THR A 2 21.67 -30.37 14.48
C THR A 2 20.66 -31.52 14.58
N ASN A 3 20.63 -32.24 15.70
CA ASN A 3 19.73 -33.37 15.93
C ASN A 3 18.29 -32.84 16.09
N PRO A 4 17.27 -33.43 15.43
CA PRO A 4 15.86 -33.03 15.59
C PRO A 4 15.37 -32.99 17.04
N SER A 5 16.04 -33.70 17.96
CA SER A 5 15.76 -33.68 19.40
C SER A 5 16.21 -32.40 20.13
N ASP A 6 17.03 -31.56 19.51
CA ASP A 6 17.60 -30.34 20.13
C ASP A 6 16.71 -29.10 19.94
N ILE A 7 15.54 -29.26 19.31
CA ILE A 7 14.58 -28.16 19.14
C ILE A 7 13.90 -27.87 20.49
N PRO A 8 14.01 -26.64 21.02
CA PRO A 8 13.35 -26.26 22.27
C PRO A 8 11.85 -26.51 22.24
N GLU A 9 11.28 -26.94 23.37
CA GLU A 9 9.85 -27.26 23.52
C GLU A 9 8.93 -26.16 22.96
N LYS A 10 9.28 -24.89 23.24
CA LYS A 10 8.55 -23.72 22.76
C LYS A 10 8.52 -23.66 21.23
N THR A 11 9.64 -23.95 20.57
CA THR A 11 9.74 -23.95 19.11
C THR A 11 8.89 -25.06 18.50
N ARG A 12 8.87 -26.25 19.10
CA ARG A 12 8.03 -27.36 18.64
C ARG A 12 6.55 -27.01 18.74
N ARG A 13 6.11 -26.51 19.89
CA ARG A 13 4.72 -26.10 20.15
C ARG A 13 4.26 -24.96 19.23
N THR A 14 5.13 -23.99 18.96
CA THR A 14 4.82 -22.91 17.99
C THR A 14 4.62 -23.49 16.59
N ARG A 15 5.47 -24.42 16.15
CA ARG A 15 5.35 -25.04 14.83
C ARG A 15 4.05 -25.84 14.70
N GLU A 16 3.76 -26.69 15.68
CA GLU A 16 2.49 -27.46 15.71
C GLU A 16 1.27 -26.53 15.68
N TRP A 17 1.28 -25.44 16.45
CA TRP A 17 0.18 -24.47 16.42
C TRP A 17 0.04 -23.76 15.07
N VAL A 18 1.16 -23.42 14.41
CA VAL A 18 1.13 -22.83 13.05
C VAL A 18 0.54 -23.82 12.05
N ASP A 19 1.01 -25.07 12.08
CA ASP A 19 0.54 -26.13 11.18
C ASP A 19 -0.96 -26.44 11.39
N GLU A 20 -1.46 -26.38 12.63
CA GLU A 20 -2.89 -26.56 12.96
C GLU A 20 -3.76 -25.34 12.62
N THR A 21 -3.26 -24.13 12.84
CA THR A 21 -4.05 -22.88 12.75
C THR A 21 -4.10 -22.32 11.34
N PHE A 22 -2.96 -22.36 10.63
CA PHE A 22 -2.83 -21.87 9.27
C PHE A 22 -2.80 -23.07 8.34
N ALA A 23 -3.97 -23.56 7.95
CA ALA A 23 -4.08 -24.51 6.86
C ALA A 23 -3.53 -23.85 5.59
N GLY A 24 -2.65 -24.54 4.85
CA GLY A 24 -2.10 -24.10 3.59
C GLY A 24 -0.81 -24.78 3.22
N ASP A 25 -0.67 -25.11 1.95
CA ASP A 25 0.56 -25.62 1.35
C ASP A 25 1.16 -24.52 0.46
N TYR A 26 2.48 -24.34 0.50
CA TYR A 26 3.21 -23.40 -0.36
C TYR A 26 3.60 -24.05 -1.70
N ASP A 27 3.52 -25.38 -1.78
CA ASP A 27 3.83 -26.16 -2.98
C ASP A 27 2.61 -26.34 -3.92
N THR A 28 1.42 -25.86 -3.52
CA THR A 28 0.18 -25.90 -4.33
C THR A 28 -0.43 -24.51 -4.53
N GLU A 29 -1.02 -24.24 -5.70
CA GLU A 29 -1.70 -22.97 -5.97
C GLU A 29 -3.14 -22.89 -5.43
N PRO A 30 -3.57 -21.77 -4.81
CA PRO A 30 -2.75 -20.62 -4.42
C PRO A 30 -1.91 -20.94 -3.17
N PRO A 31 -0.61 -20.56 -3.14
CA PRO A 31 0.27 -20.88 -2.02
C PRO A 31 -0.26 -20.26 -0.73
N GLY A 32 -0.31 -21.03 0.35
CA GLY A 32 -0.73 -20.55 1.67
C GLY A 32 -2.22 -20.23 1.84
N VAL A 33 -3.12 -20.78 1.00
CA VAL A 33 -4.59 -20.66 0.96
C VAL A 33 -5.33 -19.62 1.85
N GLY A 34 -6.20 -18.83 1.21
CA GLY A 34 -7.27 -18.03 1.83
C GLY A 34 -6.81 -16.73 2.50
N TRP A 35 -5.78 -16.77 3.36
CA TRP A 35 -5.15 -15.60 3.96
C TRP A 35 -3.97 -15.05 3.13
N ALA A 36 -3.47 -15.87 2.20
CA ALA A 36 -2.39 -15.51 1.30
C ALA A 36 -2.85 -14.88 -0.02
N ASP A 37 -4.16 -14.82 -0.28
CA ASP A 37 -4.70 -14.11 -1.43
C ASP A 37 -4.72 -12.61 -1.13
N PRO A 38 -3.85 -11.79 -1.74
CA PRO A 38 -3.78 -10.36 -1.46
C PRO A 38 -4.90 -9.58 -2.17
N GLU A 39 -5.79 -10.24 -2.91
CA GLU A 39 -6.76 -9.55 -3.77
C GLU A 39 -8.02 -9.06 -3.01
N PRO A 40 -8.50 -7.83 -3.32
CA PRO A 40 -7.95 -6.92 -4.32
C PRO A 40 -6.71 -6.15 -3.81
N PHE A 41 -5.57 -6.26 -4.51
CA PHE A 41 -4.38 -5.48 -4.19
C PHE A 41 -4.47 -4.10 -4.84
N ARG A 42 -4.63 -3.05 -4.03
CA ARG A 42 -4.95 -1.69 -4.52
C ARG A 42 -3.75 -0.76 -4.68
N TRP A 43 -2.53 -1.25 -4.50
CA TRP A 43 -1.32 -0.43 -4.60
C TRP A 43 -0.62 -0.62 -5.95
N PRO A 44 -0.02 0.44 -6.52
CA PRO A 44 0.73 0.33 -7.75
C PRO A 44 1.95 -0.58 -7.57
N VAL A 45 2.09 -1.57 -8.46
CA VAL A 45 3.25 -2.47 -8.54
C VAL A 45 4.11 -2.17 -9.77
N THR A 46 3.60 -1.37 -10.70
CA THR A 46 4.31 -0.88 -11.88
C THR A 46 4.45 0.64 -11.87
N ARG A 47 5.39 1.15 -12.67
CA ARG A 47 5.57 2.60 -12.85
C ARG A 47 4.34 3.24 -13.50
N GLU A 48 3.69 2.54 -14.43
CA GLU A 48 2.50 3.04 -15.12
C GLU A 48 1.33 3.22 -14.16
N GLU A 49 1.08 2.25 -13.28
CA GLU A 49 0.06 2.36 -12.23
C GLU A 49 0.37 3.48 -11.23
N ALA A 50 1.65 3.68 -10.90
CA ALA A 50 2.05 4.75 -10.00
C ALA A 50 1.83 6.15 -10.62
N LEU A 51 2.08 6.30 -11.93
CA LEU A 51 1.76 7.52 -12.67
C LEU A 51 0.25 7.74 -12.77
N ALA A 52 -0.53 6.68 -12.98
CA ALA A 52 -1.99 6.76 -12.95
C ALA A 52 -2.52 7.19 -11.58
N ALA A 53 -1.95 6.68 -10.49
CA ALA A 53 -2.31 7.09 -9.13
C ALA A 53 -1.96 8.56 -8.85
N LEU A 54 -0.84 9.06 -9.39
CA LEU A 54 -0.47 10.48 -9.30
C LEU A 54 -1.47 11.36 -10.07
N GLU A 55 -1.89 10.93 -11.25
CA GLU A 55 -2.89 11.63 -12.05
C GLU A 55 -4.25 11.67 -11.34
N ASP A 56 -4.72 10.51 -10.85
CA ASP A 56 -5.94 10.37 -10.05
C ASP A 56 -5.96 11.30 -8.82
N PHE A 57 -4.82 11.42 -8.13
CA PHE A 57 -4.68 12.40 -7.04
C PHE A 57 -4.87 13.84 -7.54
N CYS A 58 -4.18 14.22 -8.63
CA CYS A 58 -4.24 15.56 -9.17
C CYS A 58 -5.65 15.93 -9.68
N GLU A 59 -6.36 14.99 -10.27
CA GLU A 59 -7.69 15.20 -10.85
C GLU A 59 -8.82 15.21 -9.81
N HIS A 60 -8.71 14.40 -8.75
CA HIS A 60 -9.85 14.13 -7.88
C HIS A 60 -9.69 14.58 -6.43
N ARG A 61 -8.45 14.65 -5.92
CA ARG A 61 -8.20 14.86 -4.49
C ARG A 61 -7.42 16.12 -4.18
N LEU A 62 -6.67 16.66 -5.15
CA LEU A 62 -5.77 17.80 -4.94
C LEU A 62 -6.50 19.06 -4.45
N VAL A 63 -7.65 19.41 -5.06
CA VAL A 63 -8.46 20.58 -4.68
C VAL A 63 -8.86 20.52 -3.21
N GLU A 64 -9.25 19.34 -2.75
CA GLU A 64 -9.76 19.10 -1.41
C GLU A 64 -8.66 18.68 -0.40
N PHE A 65 -7.41 18.52 -0.84
CA PHE A 65 -6.32 18.02 -0.01
C PHE A 65 -6.10 18.87 1.25
N GLY A 66 -6.00 20.20 1.08
CA GLY A 66 -5.76 21.13 2.18
C GLY A 66 -6.91 21.16 3.20
N PRO A 67 -8.17 21.40 2.79
CA PRO A 67 -9.32 21.42 3.69
C PRO A 67 -9.51 20.16 4.53
N TYR A 68 -9.14 18.98 4.00
CA TYR A 68 -9.28 17.71 4.71
C TYR A 68 -7.95 17.12 5.20
N GLN A 69 -6.86 17.88 5.21
CA GLN A 69 -5.53 17.37 5.57
C GLN A 69 -5.48 16.75 6.98
N ASP A 70 -6.22 17.34 7.93
CA ASP A 70 -6.28 16.91 9.33
C ASP A 70 -7.63 16.25 9.69
N ALA A 71 -8.50 16.02 8.69
CA ALA A 71 -9.80 15.41 8.90
C ALA A 71 -9.68 13.89 9.08
N MET A 72 -10.43 13.33 10.03
CA MET A 72 -10.54 11.90 10.26
C MET A 72 -12.01 11.48 10.24
N VAL A 73 -12.34 10.48 9.42
CA VAL A 73 -13.68 9.92 9.30
C VAL A 73 -13.58 8.40 9.44
N SER A 74 -14.43 7.80 10.28
CA SER A 74 -14.30 6.39 10.69
C SER A 74 -14.34 5.40 9.53
N ASP A 75 -15.12 5.68 8.49
CA ASP A 75 -15.34 4.77 7.36
C ASP A 75 -14.55 5.17 6.09
N GLU A 76 -13.72 6.22 6.18
CA GLU A 76 -12.93 6.75 5.05
C GLU A 76 -11.44 6.77 5.40
N PRO A 77 -10.74 5.63 5.27
CA PRO A 77 -9.37 5.49 5.77
C PRO A 77 -8.32 6.30 5.00
N THR A 78 -8.63 6.72 3.77
CA THR A 78 -7.68 7.43 2.89
C THR A 78 -8.00 8.91 2.74
N MET A 79 -9.24 9.33 3.00
CA MET A 79 -9.72 10.68 2.78
C MET A 79 -9.23 11.23 1.42
N ASN A 80 -8.76 12.48 1.41
CA ASN A 80 -8.21 13.14 0.23
C ASN A 80 -6.67 13.02 0.11
N HIS A 81 -6.03 12.07 0.79
CA HIS A 81 -4.59 11.90 0.69
C HIS A 81 -4.15 11.35 -0.68
N ALA A 82 -2.91 11.64 -1.06
CA ALA A 82 -2.37 11.23 -2.36
C ALA A 82 -2.13 9.72 -2.51
N LEU A 83 -1.88 9.01 -1.41
CA LEU A 83 -1.58 7.56 -1.41
C LEU A 83 -0.34 7.17 -2.24
N LEU A 84 0.60 8.10 -2.44
CA LEU A 84 1.80 7.89 -3.28
C LEU A 84 3.06 7.48 -2.52
N SER A 85 3.03 7.44 -1.18
CA SER A 85 4.22 7.20 -0.36
C SER A 85 4.85 5.84 -0.63
N GLY A 86 4.04 4.79 -0.79
CA GLY A 86 4.52 3.45 -1.17
C GLY A 86 5.29 3.49 -2.49
N ALA A 87 4.67 4.03 -3.54
CA ALA A 87 5.27 4.15 -4.87
C ALA A 87 6.55 4.99 -4.88
N MET A 88 6.61 6.09 -4.12
CA MET A 88 7.81 6.91 -4.00
C MET A 88 8.94 6.18 -3.26
N ASN A 89 8.63 5.50 -2.16
CA ASN A 89 9.62 4.85 -1.31
C ASN A 89 10.30 3.66 -1.99
N VAL A 90 9.61 2.99 -2.91
CA VAL A 90 10.19 1.88 -3.71
C VAL A 90 10.74 2.34 -5.07
N GLY A 91 10.68 3.65 -5.37
CA GLY A 91 11.26 4.22 -6.58
C GLY A 91 10.42 4.07 -7.86
N LEU A 92 9.14 3.69 -7.75
CA LEU A 92 8.21 3.76 -8.90
C LEU A 92 7.93 5.20 -9.31
N LEU A 93 7.95 6.13 -8.34
CA LEU A 93 7.87 7.57 -8.54
C LEU A 93 9.08 8.29 -7.94
N HIS A 94 9.59 9.28 -8.66
CA HIS A 94 10.58 10.22 -8.17
C HIS A 94 9.89 11.41 -7.49
N PRO A 95 10.34 11.90 -6.31
CA PRO A 95 9.68 13.01 -5.63
C PRO A 95 9.57 14.29 -6.46
N ARG A 96 10.57 14.55 -7.33
CA ARG A 96 10.55 15.72 -8.22
C ARG A 96 9.42 15.66 -9.26
N GLU A 97 9.15 14.51 -9.89
CA GLU A 97 8.07 14.42 -10.90
C GLU A 97 6.71 14.61 -10.24
N VAL A 98 6.53 14.14 -9.00
CA VAL A 98 5.31 14.38 -8.20
C VAL A 98 5.12 15.88 -7.95
N ILE A 99 6.17 16.57 -7.48
CA ILE A 99 6.11 18.02 -7.21
C ILE A 99 5.79 18.79 -8.49
N GLU A 100 6.50 18.52 -9.59
CA GLU A 100 6.29 19.18 -10.87
C GLU A 100 4.86 18.99 -11.37
N ARG A 101 4.36 17.75 -11.36
CA ARG A 101 3.00 17.44 -11.80
C ARG A 101 1.93 18.12 -10.95
N VAL A 102 2.08 18.11 -9.62
CA VAL A 102 1.12 18.76 -8.70
C VAL A 102 1.10 20.27 -8.89
N VAL A 103 2.28 20.90 -9.03
CA VAL A 103 2.38 22.33 -9.30
C VAL A 103 1.74 22.70 -10.63
N ASP A 104 1.92 21.88 -11.67
CA ASP A 104 1.30 22.12 -12.97
C ASP A 104 -0.22 21.94 -12.93
N ALA A 105 -0.75 20.93 -12.21
CA ALA A 105 -2.20 20.80 -11.96
C ALA A 105 -2.76 22.03 -11.24
N ALA A 106 -2.10 22.46 -10.16
CA ALA A 106 -2.57 23.60 -9.37
C ALA A 106 -2.54 24.93 -10.13
N LYS A 107 -1.63 25.09 -11.12
CA LYS A 107 -1.64 26.27 -11.99
C LYS A 107 -2.74 26.23 -13.05
N ALA A 108 -3.13 25.03 -13.47
CA ALA A 108 -4.17 24.83 -14.47
C ALA A 108 -5.58 24.98 -13.89
N ASP A 109 -5.73 24.75 -12.58
CA ASP A 109 -7.01 24.78 -11.88
C ASP A 109 -7.05 25.89 -10.82
N PRO A 110 -7.86 26.95 -11.01
CA PRO A 110 -7.99 28.05 -10.05
C PRO A 110 -8.66 27.64 -8.72
N ASP A 111 -9.33 26.48 -8.68
CA ASP A 111 -10.00 25.98 -7.48
C ASP A 111 -9.01 25.28 -6.53
N VAL A 112 -7.80 24.94 -6.99
CA VAL A 112 -6.74 24.40 -6.12
C VAL A 112 -6.19 25.54 -5.23
N PRO A 113 -6.35 25.45 -3.90
CA PRO A 113 -5.89 26.51 -3.00
C PRO A 113 -4.38 26.46 -2.84
N LEU A 114 -3.66 27.29 -3.62
CA LEU A 114 -2.24 27.57 -3.40
C LEU A 114 -2.12 28.66 -2.33
N SER A 115 -1.75 28.27 -1.10
CA SER A 115 -1.48 29.19 0.02
C SER A 115 -0.24 30.05 -0.22
#